data_AF-A0A212T7U6-F1
#
_entry.id   AF-A0A212T7U6-F1
#
_cell.length_a   1.000
_cell.length_b   1.000
_cell.length_c   1.000
_cell.angle_alpha   90.00
_cell.angle_beta   90.00
_cell.angle_gamma   90.00
#
_symmetry.space_group_name_H-M   'P 1'
#
loop_
_entity.id
_entity.type
_entity.pdbx_description
1 polymer ?
#
loop_
_entity_poly.entity_id
_entity_poly.type
_entity_poly.pdbx_seq_one_letter_code
_entity_poly.pdbx_strand_id
1 'polypeptide(L)'
;MTRSFYRRGPDHRAGAPVTFLDVRRRFQFRSIEIGRWVTEPEKQRSASLFYDALCDLMTILGGTESLVSLRGTLALQYGIGGRPGVSAHYTPATRSFSLAKNAGPGSIAHEWFHAFDHYIGEKLFGETQRGQFASKLWLGRDDAVRHPLNERLQACFKAILLDEKGAEPSELFRCSVKADKAAGIQYFSLPEELCARAFEAFVQDADVKNAFLVSGTRESEEAKLGLYPVGAERERVNGAFYSYYTALGRALRSAEK
;
A
#
# COMPACT_ATOMS: atom_id res chain seq x y z
N MET A 1 0.87 15.76 -23.98
CA MET A 1 0.80 16.64 -22.78
C MET A 1 1.27 15.84 -21.58
N THR A 2 2.15 16.40 -20.75
CA THR A 2 2.66 15.69 -19.57
C THR A 2 1.62 15.73 -18.46
N ARG A 3 1.26 14.57 -17.90
CA ARG A 3 0.27 14.45 -16.82
C ARG A 3 0.84 15.12 -15.56
N SER A 4 0.12 16.09 -15.01
CA SER A 4 0.41 16.71 -13.71
C SER A 4 -0.37 15.97 -12.61
N PHE A 5 0.22 15.82 -11.43
CA PHE A 5 -0.40 15.16 -10.28
C PHE A 5 -0.57 16.17 -9.15
N TYR A 6 -1.78 16.31 -8.63
CA TYR A 6 -2.06 17.17 -7.48
C TYR A 6 -1.33 16.65 -6.23
N ARG A 7 -0.67 17.55 -5.51
CA ARG A 7 0.01 17.25 -4.24
C ARG A 7 -0.10 18.43 -3.27
N ARG A 8 -0.34 18.13 -1.99
CA ARG A 8 -0.31 19.05 -0.85
C ARG A 8 0.32 18.34 0.35
N GLY A 9 1.53 18.72 0.71
CA GLY A 9 2.31 18.15 1.80
C GLY A 9 3.61 18.93 2.02
N PRO A 10 4.48 18.50 2.94
CA PRO A 10 5.78 19.13 3.16
C PRO A 10 6.62 19.20 1.88
N ASP A 11 7.48 20.21 1.75
CA ASP A 11 8.49 20.22 0.69
C ASP A 11 9.66 19.32 1.09
N HIS A 12 9.68 18.10 0.57
CA HIS A 12 10.72 17.11 0.87
C HIS A 12 12.01 17.31 0.07
N ARG A 13 11.96 18.13 -1.00
CA ARG A 13 13.05 18.29 -1.96
C ARG A 13 13.76 19.62 -1.81
N ALA A 14 13.09 20.65 -1.26
CA ALA A 14 13.64 22.01 -1.11
C ALA A 14 14.22 22.56 -2.43
N GLY A 15 13.57 22.24 -3.55
CA GLY A 15 14.02 22.62 -4.90
C GLY A 15 15.17 21.78 -5.49
N ALA A 16 15.73 20.82 -4.75
CA ALA A 16 16.81 19.97 -5.25
C ALA A 16 16.31 18.95 -6.29
N PRO A 17 17.10 18.69 -7.36
CA PRO A 17 16.81 17.58 -8.27
C PRO A 17 17.00 16.26 -7.52
N VAL A 18 16.09 15.31 -7.75
CA VAL A 18 16.14 13.97 -7.16
C VAL A 18 16.26 12.92 -8.25
N THR A 19 17.15 11.95 -8.04
CA THR A 19 17.32 10.78 -8.90
C THR A 19 16.80 9.50 -8.22
N PHE A 20 16.63 8.42 -8.98
CA PHE A 20 16.30 7.12 -8.39
C PHE A 20 17.40 6.58 -7.47
N LEU A 21 18.66 7.01 -7.65
CA LEU A 21 19.73 6.67 -6.73
C LEU A 21 19.51 7.32 -5.36
N ASP A 22 19.02 8.55 -5.33
CA ASP A 22 18.69 9.26 -4.09
C ASP A 22 17.50 8.61 -3.39
N VAL A 23 16.46 8.20 -4.15
CA VAL A 23 15.33 7.40 -3.61
C VAL A 23 15.85 6.11 -2.98
N ARG A 24 16.71 5.36 -3.69
CA ARG A 24 17.29 4.10 -3.16
C ARG A 24 18.09 4.33 -1.89
N ARG A 25 18.93 5.37 -1.86
CA ARG A 25 19.79 5.71 -0.71
C ARG A 25 18.98 6.17 0.49
N ARG A 26 17.99 7.03 0.28
CA ARG A 26 17.14 7.59 1.34
C ARG A 26 16.38 6.51 2.10
N PHE A 27 15.70 5.62 1.36
CA PHE A 27 14.85 4.58 1.94
C PHE A 27 15.54 3.24 2.12
N GLN A 28 16.75 3.07 1.59
CA GLN A 28 17.50 1.81 1.59
C GLN A 28 16.75 0.65 0.93
N PHE A 29 16.02 0.91 -0.17
CA PHE A 29 15.44 -0.18 -0.98
C PHE A 29 16.54 -1.15 -1.43
N ARG A 30 16.21 -2.45 -1.42
CA ARG A 30 17.13 -3.51 -1.83
C ARG A 30 17.69 -3.24 -3.23
N SER A 31 16.79 -2.92 -4.16
CA SER A 31 17.12 -2.48 -5.52
C SER A 31 16.05 -1.52 -6.05
N ILE A 32 16.47 -0.67 -6.99
CA ILE A 32 15.58 0.09 -7.85
C ILE A 32 16.00 -0.17 -9.29
N GLU A 33 15.10 -0.70 -10.11
CA GLU A 33 15.36 -1.03 -11.50
C GLU A 33 14.48 -0.19 -12.42
N ILE A 34 15.09 0.38 -13.45
CA ILE A 34 14.42 1.25 -14.42
C ILE A 34 14.47 0.61 -15.80
N GLY A 35 13.33 0.55 -16.48
CA GLY A 35 13.24 0.00 -17.83
C GLY A 35 14.08 0.76 -18.84
N ARG A 36 14.64 0.03 -19.82
CA ARG A 36 15.53 0.58 -20.86
C ARG A 36 14.87 1.65 -21.74
N TRP A 37 13.54 1.61 -21.86
CA TRP A 37 12.75 2.54 -22.68
C TRP A 37 12.26 3.78 -21.91
N VAL A 38 12.65 3.94 -20.65
CA VAL A 38 12.40 5.17 -19.89
C VAL A 38 13.51 6.18 -20.25
N THR A 39 13.12 7.29 -20.87
CA THR A 39 14.05 8.34 -21.29
C THR A 39 14.57 9.13 -20.09
N GLU A 40 15.71 9.80 -20.21
CA GLU A 40 16.31 10.55 -19.10
C GLU A 40 15.39 11.65 -18.51
N PRO A 41 14.68 12.45 -19.32
CA PRO A 41 13.70 13.41 -18.78
C PRO A 41 12.56 12.74 -18.01
N GLU A 42 12.13 11.55 -18.44
CA GLU A 42 11.11 10.77 -17.74
C GLU A 42 11.66 10.20 -16.43
N LYS A 43 12.91 9.71 -16.40
CA LYS A 43 13.55 9.24 -15.17
C LYS A 43 13.60 10.35 -14.12
N GLN A 44 14.05 11.54 -14.50
CA GLN A 44 14.17 12.67 -13.58
C GLN A 44 12.80 13.08 -13.01
N ARG A 45 11.78 13.13 -13.85
CA ARG A 45 10.40 13.43 -13.43
C ARG A 45 9.85 12.35 -12.50
N SER A 46 9.94 11.08 -12.88
CA SER A 46 9.41 9.97 -12.11
C SER A 46 10.15 9.81 -10.79
N ALA A 47 11.48 9.98 -10.75
CA ALA A 47 12.24 9.95 -9.51
C ALA A 47 11.73 10.99 -8.50
N SER A 48 11.45 12.21 -8.96
CA SER A 48 10.87 13.26 -8.12
C SER A 48 9.48 12.89 -7.59
N LEU A 49 8.62 12.31 -8.44
CA LEU A 49 7.28 11.87 -8.04
C LEU A 49 7.32 10.70 -7.04
N PHE A 50 8.18 9.71 -7.26
CA PHE A 50 8.39 8.61 -6.33
C PHE A 50 8.94 9.11 -4.99
N TYR A 51 9.92 10.00 -5.01
CA TYR A 51 10.50 10.55 -3.80
C TYR A 51 9.44 11.26 -2.94
N ASP A 52 8.65 12.15 -3.57
CA ASP A 52 7.57 12.86 -2.88
C ASP A 52 6.51 11.90 -2.34
N ALA A 53 6.07 10.92 -3.15
CA ALA A 53 5.06 9.93 -2.75
C ALA A 53 5.52 9.04 -1.59
N LEU A 54 6.78 8.61 -1.59
CA LEU A 54 7.33 7.76 -0.52
C LEU A 54 7.57 8.56 0.77
N CYS A 55 7.99 9.83 0.67
CA CYS A 55 8.09 10.71 1.84
C CYS A 55 6.71 11.05 2.42
N ASP A 56 5.70 11.26 1.56
CA ASP A 56 4.31 11.47 1.99
C ASP A 56 3.75 10.22 2.66
N LEU A 57 3.97 9.04 2.08
CA LEU A 57 3.60 7.78 2.70
C LEU A 57 4.25 7.63 4.08
N MET A 58 5.55 7.87 4.20
CA MET A 58 6.26 7.84 5.48
C MET A 58 5.62 8.78 6.52
N THR A 59 5.24 9.98 6.09
CA THR A 59 4.58 10.98 6.94
C THR A 59 3.21 10.50 7.40
N ILE A 60 2.39 9.97 6.48
CA ILE A 60 1.04 9.46 6.75
C ILE A 60 1.08 8.28 7.73
N LEU A 61 2.03 7.37 7.55
CA LEU A 61 2.22 6.22 8.45
C LEU A 61 2.85 6.64 9.79
N GLY A 62 3.29 7.89 9.95
CA GLY A 62 4.10 8.33 11.08
C GLY A 62 5.30 7.41 11.29
N GLY A 63 5.88 6.89 10.20
CA GLY A 63 6.92 5.86 10.20
C GLY A 63 8.33 6.40 10.09
N THR A 64 9.25 5.53 9.70
CA THR A 64 10.64 5.86 9.35
C THR A 64 10.96 5.31 7.97
N GLU A 65 12.13 5.62 7.44
CA GLU A 65 12.61 5.17 6.13
C GLU A 65 12.63 3.63 6.05
N SER A 66 12.94 2.96 7.16
CA SER A 66 12.93 1.50 7.24
C SER A 66 11.53 0.92 7.07
N LEU A 67 10.47 1.60 7.50
CA LEU A 67 9.10 1.14 7.27
C LEU A 67 8.77 1.16 5.78
N VAL A 68 9.14 2.24 5.09
CA VAL A 68 8.83 2.41 3.66
C VAL A 68 9.47 1.31 2.81
N SER A 69 10.70 0.91 3.12
CA SER A 69 11.41 -0.17 2.41
C SER A 69 11.23 -1.55 3.03
N LEU A 70 10.38 -1.68 4.06
CA LEU A 70 10.16 -2.91 4.82
C LEU A 70 11.50 -3.52 5.30
N ARG A 71 12.27 -2.69 6.00
CA ARG A 71 13.64 -2.92 6.48
C ARG A 71 14.61 -3.32 5.37
N GLY A 72 14.54 -2.61 4.25
CA GLY A 72 15.39 -2.84 3.08
C GLY A 72 15.11 -4.16 2.37
N THR A 73 14.00 -4.83 2.64
CA THR A 73 13.63 -6.09 1.96
C THR A 73 12.83 -5.85 0.68
N LEU A 74 12.26 -4.64 0.50
CA LEU A 74 11.47 -4.28 -0.66
C LEU A 74 12.36 -3.79 -1.82
N ALA A 75 11.99 -4.14 -3.04
CA ALA A 75 12.53 -3.56 -4.27
C ALA A 75 11.45 -2.80 -5.04
N LEU A 76 11.91 -1.93 -5.94
CA LEU A 76 11.08 -1.10 -6.80
C LEU A 76 11.46 -1.30 -8.26
N GLN A 77 10.47 -1.52 -9.11
CA GLN A 77 10.65 -1.56 -10.56
C GLN A 77 9.81 -0.47 -11.22
N TYR A 78 10.40 0.30 -12.12
CA TYR A 78 9.68 1.33 -12.86
C TYR A 78 9.88 1.17 -14.36
N GLY A 79 8.76 1.05 -15.07
CA GLY A 79 8.73 0.88 -16.50
C GLY A 79 9.36 -0.44 -16.93
N ILE A 80 9.18 -1.53 -16.19
CA ILE A 80 9.70 -2.87 -16.54
C ILE A 80 8.51 -3.82 -16.72
N GLY A 81 8.57 -4.69 -17.74
CA GLY A 81 7.64 -5.83 -17.87
C GLY A 81 6.19 -5.49 -18.18
N GLY A 82 5.91 -4.31 -18.76
CA GLY A 82 4.55 -3.88 -19.06
C GLY A 82 3.80 -4.86 -19.98
N ARG A 83 2.78 -5.53 -19.43
CA ARG A 83 1.75 -6.21 -20.22
C ARG A 83 0.61 -5.22 -20.48
N PRO A 84 -0.02 -5.23 -21.67
CA PRO A 84 -1.23 -4.45 -21.90
C PRO A 84 -2.27 -4.73 -20.81
N GLY A 85 -2.73 -3.69 -20.11
CA GLY A 85 -3.76 -3.79 -19.06
C GLY A 85 -3.26 -3.84 -17.61
N VAL A 86 -1.96 -4.11 -17.34
CA VAL A 86 -1.41 -4.12 -15.96
C VAL A 86 -0.61 -2.85 -15.71
N SER A 87 -1.17 -1.97 -14.88
CA SER A 87 -0.58 -0.67 -14.57
C SER A 87 0.43 -0.73 -13.42
N ALA A 88 0.17 -1.54 -12.41
CA ALA A 88 1.07 -1.80 -11.30
C ALA A 88 0.84 -3.21 -10.77
N HIS A 89 1.83 -3.78 -10.07
CA HIS A 89 1.66 -5.03 -9.33
C HIS A 89 2.82 -5.26 -8.34
N TYR A 90 2.53 -5.95 -7.25
CA TYR A 90 3.50 -6.54 -6.35
C TYR A 90 3.80 -8.00 -6.72
N THR A 91 5.07 -8.38 -6.72
CA THR A 91 5.52 -9.75 -6.94
C THR A 91 6.13 -10.32 -5.66
N PRO A 92 5.47 -11.28 -4.98
CA PRO A 92 5.99 -11.87 -3.75
C PRO A 92 7.34 -12.58 -3.92
N ALA A 93 7.53 -13.28 -5.04
CA ALA A 93 8.75 -14.06 -5.31
C ALA A 93 10.02 -13.21 -5.30
N THR A 94 9.92 -11.97 -5.80
CA THR A 94 11.02 -11.01 -5.83
C THR A 94 10.87 -9.94 -4.76
N ARG A 95 9.79 -9.92 -3.96
CA ARG A 95 9.47 -8.83 -3.02
C ARG A 95 9.67 -7.45 -3.68
N SER A 96 9.09 -7.28 -4.85
CA SER A 96 9.21 -6.07 -5.67
C SER A 96 7.83 -5.58 -6.03
N PHE A 97 7.58 -4.28 -5.88
CA PHE A 97 6.45 -3.67 -6.55
C PHE A 97 6.89 -2.92 -7.80
N SER A 98 6.04 -2.99 -8.81
CA SER A 98 6.33 -2.58 -10.18
C SER A 98 5.28 -1.59 -10.65
N LEU A 99 5.72 -0.46 -11.21
CA LEU A 99 4.81 0.48 -11.88
C LEU A 99 5.14 0.55 -13.36
N ALA A 100 4.12 0.39 -14.19
CA ALA A 100 4.23 0.67 -15.62
C ALA A 100 4.49 2.15 -15.86
N LYS A 101 5.12 2.47 -17.00
CA LYS A 101 5.41 3.86 -17.39
C LYS A 101 4.14 4.72 -17.50
N ASN A 102 3.02 4.11 -17.89
CA ASN A 102 1.72 4.76 -18.04
C ASN A 102 0.73 4.37 -16.92
N ALA A 103 1.24 3.83 -15.80
CA ALA A 103 0.40 3.46 -14.67
C ALA A 103 -0.51 4.63 -14.28
N GLY A 104 -1.77 4.32 -13.95
CA GLY A 104 -2.68 5.32 -13.43
C GLY A 104 -2.10 6.02 -12.19
N PRO A 105 -2.46 7.30 -11.95
CA PRO A 105 -2.22 7.95 -10.67
C PRO A 105 -2.68 7.06 -9.53
N GLY A 106 -1.85 6.95 -8.49
CA GLY A 106 -2.34 6.48 -7.21
C GLY A 106 -2.26 4.99 -6.95
N SER A 107 -1.44 4.24 -7.69
CA SER A 107 -1.25 2.80 -7.43
C SER A 107 -0.18 2.49 -6.39
N ILE A 108 0.66 3.46 -5.97
CA ILE A 108 1.79 3.18 -5.07
C ILE A 108 1.29 2.69 -3.71
N ALA A 109 0.25 3.31 -3.15
CA ALA A 109 -0.29 2.90 -1.85
C ALA A 109 -0.79 1.45 -1.86
N HIS A 110 -1.49 1.07 -2.93
CA HIS A 110 -2.00 -0.29 -3.14
C HIS A 110 -0.86 -1.31 -3.17
N GLU A 111 0.13 -1.11 -4.04
CA GLU A 111 1.22 -2.06 -4.19
C GLU A 111 2.14 -2.12 -2.97
N TRP A 112 2.35 -0.97 -2.31
CA TRP A 112 3.08 -0.94 -1.05
C TRP A 112 2.34 -1.74 0.02
N PHE A 113 1.00 -1.68 0.06
CA PHE A 113 0.23 -2.49 1.01
C PHE A 113 0.35 -3.98 0.72
N HIS A 114 0.30 -4.43 -0.54
CA HIS A 114 0.59 -5.83 -0.86
C HIS A 114 1.98 -6.25 -0.37
N ALA A 115 2.98 -5.40 -0.56
CA ALA A 115 4.31 -5.66 -0.04
C ALA A 115 4.33 -5.78 1.48
N PHE A 116 3.65 -4.86 2.18
CA PHE A 116 3.52 -4.86 3.63
C PHE A 116 2.78 -6.10 4.14
N ASP A 117 1.65 -6.47 3.54
CA ASP A 117 0.80 -7.60 3.91
C ASP A 117 1.53 -8.94 3.72
N HIS A 118 2.33 -9.07 2.66
CA HIS A 118 3.24 -10.21 2.50
C HIS A 118 4.37 -10.20 3.54
N TYR A 119 5.00 -9.04 3.77
CA TYR A 119 6.11 -8.91 4.72
C TYR A 119 5.71 -9.19 6.18
N ILE A 120 4.54 -8.69 6.58
CA ILE A 120 4.09 -8.73 7.98
C ILE A 120 3.57 -10.11 8.38
N GLY A 121 3.26 -10.98 7.41
CA GLY A 121 2.81 -12.35 7.65
C GLY A 121 3.77 -13.13 8.54
N GLU A 122 5.08 -13.05 8.27
CA GLU A 122 6.10 -13.70 9.09
C GLU A 122 6.17 -13.14 10.53
N LYS A 123 5.79 -11.87 10.72
CA LYS A 123 5.83 -11.21 12.04
C LYS A 123 4.56 -11.48 12.85
N LEU A 124 3.46 -11.71 12.15
CA LEU A 124 2.19 -12.10 12.76
C LEU A 124 2.17 -13.59 13.12
N PHE A 125 2.73 -14.46 12.28
CA PHE A 125 2.51 -15.92 12.37
C PHE A 125 3.79 -16.78 12.44
N GLY A 126 4.97 -16.17 12.53
CA GLY A 126 6.24 -16.91 12.51
C GLY A 126 6.57 -17.42 11.11
N GLU A 127 6.86 -18.71 10.94
CA GLU A 127 7.13 -19.27 9.62
C GLU A 127 5.85 -19.28 8.75
N THR A 128 5.95 -18.70 7.56
CA THR A 128 4.89 -18.69 6.54
C THR A 128 5.42 -19.27 5.25
N GLN A 129 4.55 -19.87 4.43
CA GLN A 129 4.96 -20.35 3.10
C GLN A 129 5.24 -19.17 2.17
N ARG A 130 6.05 -19.41 1.14
CA ARG A 130 6.40 -18.38 0.15
C ARG A 130 5.14 -17.82 -0.53
N GLY A 131 5.00 -16.50 -0.54
CA GLY A 131 3.93 -15.80 -1.26
C GLY A 131 2.60 -15.72 -0.52
N GLN A 132 2.54 -16.10 0.76
CA GLN A 132 1.34 -15.96 1.58
C GLN A 132 1.24 -14.54 2.17
N PHE A 133 0.05 -13.95 2.08
CA PHE A 133 -0.27 -12.64 2.66
C PHE A 133 -0.86 -12.80 4.05
N ALA A 134 -0.57 -11.86 4.97
CA ALA A 134 -1.04 -11.92 6.34
C ALA A 134 -2.57 -11.85 6.45
N SER A 135 -3.21 -10.99 5.67
CA SER A 135 -4.67 -10.86 5.59
C SER A 135 -5.37 -12.18 5.26
N LYS A 136 -4.83 -12.93 4.29
CA LYS A 136 -5.33 -14.24 3.90
C LYS A 136 -5.08 -15.31 4.96
N LEU A 137 -3.88 -15.33 5.53
CA LEU A 137 -3.54 -16.25 6.61
C LEU A 137 -4.43 -16.05 7.84
N TRP A 138 -4.75 -14.80 8.16
CA TRP A 138 -5.52 -14.43 9.34
C TRP A 138 -6.94 -15.01 9.37
N LEU A 139 -7.54 -15.31 8.22
CA LEU A 139 -8.86 -15.95 8.15
C LEU A 139 -8.85 -17.43 8.57
N GLY A 140 -7.69 -18.09 8.56
CA GLY A 140 -7.58 -19.53 8.77
C GLY A 140 -6.59 -19.95 9.84
N ARG A 141 -5.97 -19.00 10.55
CA ARG A 141 -4.95 -19.26 11.59
C ARG A 141 -5.31 -18.56 12.89
N ASP A 142 -5.14 -19.27 13.99
CA ASP A 142 -5.39 -18.82 15.37
C ASP A 142 -4.11 -18.72 16.21
N ASP A 143 -2.95 -19.03 15.61
CA ASP A 143 -1.64 -19.10 16.26
C ASP A 143 -0.82 -17.80 16.08
N ALA A 144 -1.49 -16.66 16.03
CA ALA A 144 -0.83 -15.36 15.93
C ALA A 144 0.13 -15.12 17.12
N VAL A 145 1.35 -14.66 16.82
CA VAL A 145 2.37 -14.28 17.81
C VAL A 145 1.82 -13.15 18.66
N ARG A 146 1.72 -13.39 19.97
CA ARG A 146 1.24 -12.40 20.94
C ARG A 146 2.20 -11.22 21.01
N HIS A 147 1.74 -10.07 20.53
CA HIS A 147 2.49 -8.82 20.58
C HIS A 147 1.52 -7.63 20.43
N PRO A 148 1.71 -6.50 21.15
CA PRO A 148 0.79 -5.36 21.06
C PRO A 148 0.61 -4.79 19.65
N LEU A 149 1.64 -4.84 18.81
CA LEU A 149 1.50 -4.45 17.38
C LEU A 149 0.69 -5.47 16.59
N ASN A 150 0.82 -6.76 16.88
CA ASN A 150 0.08 -7.81 16.20
C ASN A 150 -1.40 -7.77 16.59
N GLU A 151 -1.74 -7.43 17.84
CA GLU A 151 -3.13 -7.19 18.25
C GLU A 151 -3.77 -6.03 17.47
N ARG A 152 -3.02 -4.93 17.28
CA ARG A 152 -3.49 -3.78 16.48
C ARG A 152 -3.60 -4.11 15.00
N LEU A 153 -2.68 -4.90 14.45
CA LEU A 153 -2.74 -5.36 13.08
C LEU A 153 -3.98 -6.25 12.83
N GLN A 154 -4.24 -7.19 13.75
CA GLN A 154 -5.43 -8.03 13.69
C GLN A 154 -6.71 -7.20 13.84
N ALA A 155 -6.69 -6.11 14.60
CA ALA A 155 -7.80 -5.17 14.65
C ALA A 155 -8.05 -4.48 13.30
N CYS A 156 -7.01 -4.19 12.52
CA CYS A 156 -7.17 -3.72 11.13
C CYS A 156 -7.86 -4.77 10.26
N PHE A 157 -7.40 -6.03 10.29
CA PHE A 157 -8.02 -7.11 9.51
C PHE A 157 -9.48 -7.33 9.90
N LYS A 158 -9.77 -7.33 11.21
CA LYS A 158 -11.14 -7.39 11.71
C LYS A 158 -12.01 -6.26 11.19
N ALA A 159 -11.52 -5.01 11.23
CA ALA A 159 -12.28 -3.84 10.79
C ALA A 159 -12.57 -3.83 9.28
N ILE A 160 -11.76 -4.52 8.48
CA ILE A 160 -11.86 -4.57 7.01
C ILE A 160 -12.67 -5.78 6.54
N LEU A 161 -12.40 -6.96 7.11
CA LEU A 161 -12.91 -8.24 6.60
C LEU A 161 -14.23 -8.65 7.26
N LEU A 162 -14.50 -8.15 8.47
CA LEU A 162 -15.70 -8.50 9.23
C LEU A 162 -16.60 -7.27 9.44
N ASP A 163 -17.86 -7.54 9.77
CA ASP A 163 -18.84 -6.53 10.15
C ASP A 163 -18.48 -5.88 11.51
N GLU A 164 -19.26 -4.88 11.91
CA GLU A 164 -19.01 -4.14 13.16
C GLU A 164 -18.99 -5.03 14.41
N LYS A 165 -19.77 -6.12 14.40
CA LYS A 165 -19.81 -7.11 15.49
C LYS A 165 -18.64 -8.09 15.41
N GLY A 166 -17.98 -8.20 14.26
CA GLY A 166 -16.90 -9.15 14.03
C GLY A 166 -17.38 -10.59 13.87
N ALA A 167 -18.63 -10.78 13.43
CA ALA A 167 -19.27 -12.09 13.33
C ALA A 167 -19.53 -12.50 11.88
N GLU A 168 -19.83 -11.53 11.03
CA GLU A 168 -20.20 -11.76 9.63
C GLU A 168 -19.22 -11.05 8.69
N PRO A 169 -19.18 -11.39 7.39
CA PRO A 169 -18.38 -10.64 6.42
C PRO A 169 -18.73 -9.14 6.40
N SER A 170 -17.74 -8.29 6.13
CA SER A 170 -17.93 -6.84 5.99
C SER A 170 -18.79 -6.48 4.77
N GLU A 171 -19.30 -5.25 4.74
CA GLU A 171 -20.04 -4.78 3.56
C GLU A 171 -19.11 -4.64 2.36
N LEU A 172 -17.88 -4.16 2.61
CA LEU A 172 -16.82 -4.14 1.60
C LEU A 172 -16.58 -5.51 0.96
N PHE A 173 -16.56 -6.60 1.76
CA PHE A 173 -16.45 -7.96 1.24
C PHE A 173 -17.66 -8.33 0.38
N ARG A 174 -18.89 -8.07 0.85
CA ARG A 174 -20.12 -8.38 0.10
C ARG A 174 -20.18 -7.66 -1.25
N CYS A 175 -19.85 -6.37 -1.30
CA CYS A 175 -19.75 -5.61 -2.54
C CYS A 175 -18.69 -6.18 -3.48
N SER A 176 -17.55 -6.59 -2.95
CA SER A 176 -16.45 -7.15 -3.73
C SER A 176 -16.80 -8.51 -4.34
N VAL A 177 -17.49 -9.38 -3.61
CA VAL A 177 -18.02 -10.64 -4.15
C VAL A 177 -19.04 -10.39 -5.26
N LYS A 178 -19.89 -9.36 -5.12
CA LYS A 178 -20.86 -8.99 -6.16
C LYS A 178 -20.15 -8.51 -7.43
N ALA A 179 -19.10 -7.70 -7.31
CA ALA A 179 -18.30 -7.24 -8.44
C ALA A 179 -17.57 -8.39 -9.15
N ASP A 180 -16.96 -9.30 -8.38
CA ASP A 180 -16.32 -10.51 -8.91
C ASP A 180 -17.31 -11.37 -9.72
N LYS A 181 -18.51 -11.61 -9.18
CA LYS A 181 -19.57 -12.35 -9.88
C LYS A 181 -20.01 -11.65 -11.17
N ALA A 182 -20.15 -10.33 -11.15
CA ALA A 182 -20.54 -9.56 -12.33
C ALA A 182 -19.46 -9.57 -13.42
N ALA A 183 -18.18 -9.61 -13.04
CA ALA A 183 -17.05 -9.64 -13.95
C ALA A 183 -16.61 -11.07 -14.35
N GLY A 184 -17.11 -12.12 -13.68
CA GLY A 184 -16.72 -13.50 -13.94
C GLY A 184 -15.27 -13.82 -13.52
N ILE A 185 -14.75 -13.12 -12.51
CA ILE A 185 -13.39 -13.26 -11.99
C ILE A 185 -13.40 -13.52 -10.49
N GLN A 186 -12.25 -13.86 -9.92
CA GLN A 186 -12.02 -13.90 -8.48
C GLN A 186 -10.81 -13.03 -8.18
N TYR A 187 -11.07 -11.75 -7.89
CA TYR A 187 -10.01 -10.76 -7.69
C TYR A 187 -10.39 -9.80 -6.56
N PHE A 188 -11.47 -9.06 -6.70
CA PHE A 188 -11.85 -8.02 -5.74
C PHE A 188 -12.10 -8.60 -4.35
N SER A 189 -12.69 -9.79 -4.24
CA SER A 189 -13.01 -10.42 -2.94
C SER A 189 -11.82 -11.08 -2.24
N LEU A 190 -10.62 -11.06 -2.83
CA LEU A 190 -9.43 -11.59 -2.16
C LEU A 190 -9.10 -10.75 -0.90
N PRO A 191 -8.78 -11.37 0.25
CA PRO A 191 -8.45 -10.66 1.48
C PRO A 191 -7.35 -9.61 1.31
N GLU A 192 -6.31 -9.96 0.55
CA GLU A 192 -5.17 -9.09 0.24
C GLU A 192 -5.58 -7.86 -0.59
N GLU A 193 -6.53 -8.01 -1.53
CA GLU A 193 -7.07 -6.92 -2.37
C GLU A 193 -8.04 -6.03 -1.61
N LEU A 194 -8.85 -6.61 -0.72
CA LEU A 194 -9.73 -5.87 0.20
C LEU A 194 -8.92 -4.98 1.13
N CYS A 195 -7.87 -5.55 1.73
CA CYS A 195 -7.01 -4.82 2.65
C CYS A 195 -6.19 -3.73 1.93
N ALA A 196 -5.73 -3.99 0.69
CA ALA A 196 -5.07 -2.98 -0.13
C ALA A 196 -6.00 -1.79 -0.44
N ARG A 197 -7.24 -2.03 -0.90
CA ARG A 197 -8.22 -0.95 -1.16
C ARG A 197 -8.64 -0.20 0.09
N ALA A 198 -8.78 -0.90 1.22
CA ALA A 198 -9.01 -0.27 2.51
C ALA A 198 -7.84 0.65 2.93
N PHE A 199 -6.60 0.21 2.69
CA PHE A 199 -5.41 1.02 2.96
C PHE A 199 -5.31 2.24 2.05
N GLU A 200 -5.66 2.11 0.77
CA GLU A 200 -5.75 3.26 -0.14
C GLU A 200 -6.71 4.32 0.38
N ALA A 201 -7.89 3.92 0.89
CA ALA A 201 -8.86 4.84 1.48
C ALA A 201 -8.27 5.57 2.70
N PHE A 202 -7.53 4.87 3.57
CA PHE A 202 -6.82 5.45 4.71
C PHE A 202 -5.76 6.47 4.27
N VAL A 203 -4.92 6.12 3.30
CA VAL A 203 -3.88 7.03 2.79
C VAL A 203 -4.50 8.26 2.12
N GLN A 204 -5.59 8.10 1.35
CA GLN A 204 -6.22 9.22 0.65
C GLN A 204 -6.94 10.17 1.62
N ASP A 205 -7.39 9.68 2.77
CA ASP A 205 -8.07 10.47 3.79
C ASP A 205 -7.11 11.33 4.62
N ALA A 206 -5.83 10.96 4.72
CA ALA A 206 -4.82 11.69 5.48
C ALA A 206 -4.65 13.17 5.05
N ASP A 207 -4.19 14.04 5.94
CA ASP A 207 -4.08 15.48 5.66
C ASP A 207 -3.15 15.80 4.48
N VAL A 208 -2.08 15.01 4.34
CA VAL A 208 -1.17 15.02 3.19
C VAL A 208 -1.89 14.43 1.99
N LYS A 209 -1.98 15.19 0.89
CA LYS A 209 -2.63 14.76 -0.34
C LYS A 209 -1.58 14.53 -1.42
N ASN A 210 -1.61 13.38 -2.09
CA ASN A 210 -0.71 13.08 -3.19
C ASN A 210 -1.38 12.13 -4.19
N ALA A 211 -1.80 12.67 -5.34
CA ALA A 211 -2.49 11.91 -6.38
C ALA A 211 -1.59 10.91 -7.12
N PHE A 212 -0.27 11.00 -6.98
CA PHE A 212 0.66 9.99 -7.48
C PHE A 212 0.75 8.79 -6.52
N LEU A 213 0.60 9.04 -5.21
CA LEU A 213 0.59 8.01 -4.18
C LEU A 213 -0.73 7.23 -4.16
N VAL A 214 -1.88 7.93 -4.11
CA VAL A 214 -3.22 7.34 -4.11
C VAL A 214 -4.26 8.30 -4.69
N SER A 215 -5.26 7.77 -5.40
CA SER A 215 -6.39 8.57 -5.88
C SER A 215 -7.62 7.71 -6.15
N GLY A 216 -8.81 8.32 -6.19
CA GLY A 216 -10.02 7.68 -6.71
C GLY A 216 -10.88 6.89 -5.71
N THR A 217 -10.48 6.71 -4.44
CA THR A 217 -11.19 5.86 -3.45
C THR A 217 -12.60 6.35 -3.02
N ARG A 218 -13.14 7.39 -3.65
CA ARG A 218 -14.47 7.97 -3.37
C ARG A 218 -15.34 8.16 -4.62
N GLU A 219 -14.72 8.36 -5.78
CA GLU A 219 -15.41 8.83 -6.99
C GLU A 219 -15.13 7.96 -8.22
N SER A 220 -14.18 7.02 -8.15
CA SER A 220 -13.92 6.09 -9.24
C SER A 220 -15.11 5.16 -9.49
N GLU A 221 -15.17 4.54 -10.67
CA GLU A 221 -16.19 3.52 -10.95
C GLU A 221 -16.16 2.38 -9.93
N GLU A 222 -14.96 1.98 -9.50
CA GLU A 222 -14.78 1.01 -8.41
C GLU A 222 -15.41 1.52 -7.10
N ALA A 223 -15.17 2.78 -6.72
CA ALA A 223 -15.80 3.37 -5.54
C ALA A 223 -17.33 3.39 -5.63
N LYS A 224 -17.88 3.70 -6.81
CA LYS A 224 -19.33 3.64 -7.07
C LYS A 224 -19.89 2.21 -6.96
N LEU A 225 -19.08 1.20 -7.26
CA LEU A 225 -19.43 -0.22 -7.08
C LEU A 225 -19.33 -0.69 -5.61
N GLY A 226 -18.94 0.16 -4.67
CA GLY A 226 -18.74 -0.21 -3.27
C GLY A 226 -17.41 -0.93 -3.03
N LEU A 227 -16.41 -0.75 -3.91
CA LEU A 227 -15.10 -1.38 -3.81
C LEU A 227 -14.12 -0.63 -2.89
N TYR A 228 -14.59 0.34 -2.11
CA TYR A 228 -13.82 1.00 -1.06
C TYR A 228 -14.71 1.16 0.16
N PRO A 229 -14.16 1.12 1.39
CA PRO A 229 -14.97 1.34 2.58
C PRO A 229 -15.55 2.78 2.55
N VAL A 230 -16.77 2.92 3.04
CA VAL A 230 -17.52 4.19 3.09
C VAL A 230 -18.16 4.42 4.46
N GLY A 231 -18.52 5.68 4.76
CA GLY A 231 -19.21 6.05 6.00
C GLY A 231 -18.52 5.52 7.27
N ALA A 232 -19.32 4.96 8.17
CA ALA A 232 -18.83 4.42 9.45
C ALA A 232 -17.81 3.27 9.28
N GLU A 233 -17.90 2.46 8.23
CA GLU A 233 -16.91 1.41 7.95
C GLU A 233 -15.54 2.04 7.64
N ARG A 234 -15.50 3.07 6.79
CA ARG A 234 -14.27 3.82 6.47
C ARG A 234 -13.64 4.46 7.70
N GLU A 235 -14.46 5.06 8.56
CA GLU A 235 -13.99 5.66 9.82
C GLU A 235 -13.37 4.62 10.77
N ARG A 236 -14.02 3.47 10.95
CA ARG A 236 -13.47 2.37 11.76
C ARG A 236 -12.16 1.83 11.21
N VAL A 237 -12.11 1.58 9.89
CA VAL A 237 -10.90 1.13 9.19
C VAL A 237 -9.76 2.14 9.37
N ASN A 238 -10.03 3.43 9.15
CA ASN A 238 -9.04 4.49 9.33
C ASN A 238 -8.55 4.57 10.78
N GLY A 239 -9.46 4.44 11.76
CA GLY A 239 -9.11 4.42 13.17
C GLY A 239 -8.20 3.25 13.54
N ALA A 240 -8.47 2.06 13.00
CA ALA A 240 -7.63 0.87 13.20
C ALA A 240 -6.23 1.07 12.61
N PHE A 241 -6.14 1.52 11.35
CA PHE A 241 -4.84 1.80 10.72
C PHE A 241 -4.07 2.91 11.45
N TYR A 242 -4.74 4.01 11.82
CA TYR A 242 -4.11 5.07 12.59
C TYR A 242 -3.52 4.55 13.90
N SER A 243 -4.27 3.70 14.61
CA SER A 243 -3.81 3.08 15.85
C SER A 243 -2.59 2.18 15.64
N TYR A 244 -2.62 1.32 14.60
CA TYR A 244 -1.51 0.43 14.26
C TYR A 244 -0.25 1.20 13.87
N TYR A 245 -0.34 2.10 12.89
CA TYR A 245 0.83 2.81 12.36
C TYR A 245 1.42 3.82 13.35
N THR A 246 0.59 4.46 14.18
CA THR A 246 1.09 5.31 15.28
C THR A 246 1.94 4.51 16.26
N ALA A 247 1.49 3.31 16.66
CA ALA A 247 2.24 2.45 17.56
C ALA A 247 3.52 1.91 16.90
N LEU A 248 3.43 1.45 15.66
CA LEU A 248 4.57 0.94 14.89
C LEU A 248 5.64 2.01 14.69
N GLY A 249 5.24 3.22 14.26
CA GLY A 249 6.16 4.33 14.04
C GLY A 249 6.88 4.77 15.31
N ARG A 250 6.20 4.78 16.46
CA ARG A 250 6.84 5.02 17.76
C ARG A 250 7.87 3.95 18.10
N ALA A 251 7.53 2.68 17.89
CA ALA A 251 8.43 1.56 18.16
C ALA A 251 9.69 1.62 17.27
N LEU A 252 9.53 1.89 15.97
CA LEU A 252 10.65 2.00 15.02
C LEU A 252 11.59 3.16 15.38
N ARG A 253 11.05 4.37 15.64
CA ARG A 253 11.87 5.50 16.09
C ARG A 253 12.62 5.26 17.40
N SER A 254 12.10 4.40 18.27
CA SER A 254 12.80 4.03 19.50
C SER A 254 13.90 3.01 19.26
N ALA A 255 13.75 2.13 18.26
CA ALA A 255 14.69 1.07 17.94
C ALA A 255 15.83 1.53 17.00
N GLU A 256 15.64 2.64 16.29
CA GLU A 256 16.59 3.19 15.31
C GLU A 256 17.44 4.36 15.87
N LYS A 257 17.27 4.68 17.15
CA LYS A 257 18.17 5.55 17.91
C LYS A 257 19.35 4.75 18.41
#